data_AF-A0A542VZC8-F1
#
_entry.id   AF-A0A542VZC8-F1
#
_cell.length_a   1.000
_cell.length_b   1.000
_cell.length_c   1.000
_cell.angle_alpha   90.00
_cell.angle_beta   90.00
_cell.angle_gamma   90.00
#
_symmetry.space_group_name_H-M   'P 1'
#
loop_
_entity.id
_entity.type
_entity.pdbx_description
1 polymer ?
#
loop_
_entity_poly.entity_id
_entity_poly.type
_entity_poly.pdbx_seq_one_letter_code
_entity_poly.pdbx_strand_id
1 'polypeptide(L)'
;MRGSQGKKMRYIVRKRKVQRSIQPVDNYMADTDTVEDDENDGLAPKILKAQRQVEEAKQRYKALLARQAAAKKKYAEARQKILGDLLIKAAEKDERYNRVIKVLIDSRPQIKTSKAFVDWEIPHPEQQ
;
A
#
# COMPACT_ATOMS: atom_id res chain seq x y z
N MET A 1 -18.41 6.17 -60.01
CA MET A 1 -18.28 5.05 -59.04
C MET A 1 -18.31 5.61 -57.62
N ARG A 2 -19.33 5.26 -56.82
CA ARG A 2 -19.52 5.77 -55.45
C ARG A 2 -18.78 4.86 -54.47
N GLY A 3 -17.71 5.37 -53.86
CA GLY A 3 -16.97 4.68 -52.80
C GLY A 3 -17.52 5.07 -51.42
N SER A 4 -18.30 4.17 -50.83
CA SER A 4 -18.84 4.27 -49.47
C SER A 4 -17.69 4.27 -48.44
N GLN A 5 -17.41 5.43 -47.85
CA GLN A 5 -16.48 5.55 -46.71
C GLN A 5 -17.22 5.09 -45.45
N GLY A 6 -16.97 3.83 -45.07
CA GLY A 6 -17.48 3.23 -43.83
C GLY A 6 -17.02 4.02 -42.61
N LYS A 7 -17.95 4.77 -42.02
CA LYS A 7 -17.76 5.55 -40.79
C LYS A 7 -17.54 4.61 -39.61
N LYS A 8 -16.27 4.31 -39.28
CA LYS A 8 -15.91 3.50 -38.11
C LYS A 8 -16.34 4.21 -36.83
N MET A 9 -17.43 3.73 -36.24
CA MET A 9 -17.97 4.17 -34.96
C MET A 9 -17.00 3.76 -33.84
N ARG A 10 -16.26 4.74 -33.29
CA ARG A 10 -15.41 4.53 -32.11
C ARG A 10 -16.27 4.66 -30.86
N TYR A 11 -16.59 3.55 -30.21
CA TYR A 11 -17.25 3.57 -28.91
C TYR A 11 -16.26 3.99 -27.83
N ILE A 12 -16.50 5.14 -27.21
CA ILE A 12 -15.79 5.57 -25.99
C ILE A 12 -16.46 4.86 -24.82
N VAL A 13 -15.84 3.82 -24.29
CA VAL A 13 -16.29 3.16 -23.05
C VAL A 13 -15.90 4.05 -21.87
N ARG A 14 -16.81 4.94 -21.44
CA ARG A 14 -16.65 5.68 -20.18
C ARG A 14 -16.81 4.68 -19.04
N LYS A 15 -15.70 4.33 -18.37
CA LYS A 15 -15.75 3.59 -17.10
C LYS A 15 -16.47 4.44 -16.06
N ARG A 16 -17.75 4.17 -15.82
CA ARG A 16 -18.46 4.71 -14.65
C ARG A 16 -17.79 4.16 -13.40
N LYS A 17 -17.19 5.05 -12.60
CA LYS A 17 -16.86 4.73 -11.21
C LYS A 17 -18.20 4.51 -10.51
N VAL A 18 -18.55 3.25 -10.27
CA VAL A 18 -19.64 2.89 -9.36
C VAL A 18 -19.13 3.23 -7.96
N GLN A 19 -19.35 4.47 -7.53
CA GLN A 19 -19.35 4.78 -6.11
C GLN A 19 -20.55 4.03 -5.52
N ARG A 20 -20.32 2.84 -4.95
CA ARG A 20 -21.26 2.27 -4.00
C ARG A 20 -21.21 3.17 -2.78
N SER A 21 -22.05 4.20 -2.75
CA SER A 21 -22.43 4.83 -1.49
C SER A 21 -23.22 3.79 -0.73
N ILE A 22 -22.57 3.13 0.23
CA ILE A 22 -23.28 2.39 1.27
C ILE A 22 -24.03 3.47 2.04
N GLN A 23 -25.33 3.59 1.82
CA GLN A 23 -26.16 4.40 2.70
C GLN A 23 -26.09 3.77 4.10
N PRO A 24 -25.96 4.57 5.17
CA PRO A 24 -26.12 4.05 6.52
C PRO A 24 -27.53 3.44 6.62
N VAL A 25 -27.60 2.22 7.13
CA VAL A 25 -28.85 1.48 7.31
C VAL A 25 -29.55 2.03 8.56
N ASP A 26 -29.95 3.29 8.51
CA ASP A 26 -30.73 3.95 9.55
C ASP A 26 -32.03 4.46 8.92
N ASN A 27 -32.91 3.53 8.52
CA ASN A 27 -34.30 3.83 8.23
C ASN A 27 -35.15 2.56 8.23
N TYR A 28 -35.51 2.11 9.43
CA TYR A 28 -36.63 1.20 9.68
C TYR A 28 -37.34 1.65 10.97
N MET A 29 -37.94 2.84 10.93
CA MET A 29 -38.96 3.27 11.89
C MET A 29 -39.98 4.10 11.14
N ALA A 30 -40.84 3.44 10.38
CA ALA A 30 -42.07 4.01 9.87
C ALA A 30 -43.12 2.89 9.84
N ASP A 31 -44.04 2.99 10.80
CA ASP A 31 -45.42 2.51 10.77
C ASP A 31 -45.65 1.00 10.52
N THR A 32 -45.64 0.23 11.61
CA THR A 32 -46.48 -0.97 11.72
C THR A 32 -47.08 -1.05 13.14
N ASP A 33 -48.25 -0.44 13.32
CA ASP A 33 -49.22 -0.89 14.31
C ASP A 33 -49.79 -2.23 13.82
N THR A 34 -49.33 -3.37 14.37
CA THR A 34 -50.10 -4.61 14.60
C THR A 34 -49.22 -5.69 15.23
N VAL A 35 -49.52 -6.00 16.49
CA VAL A 35 -49.64 -7.34 17.13
C VAL A 35 -48.55 -8.38 16.84
N GLU A 36 -47.67 -8.60 17.81
CA GLU A 36 -47.32 -9.88 18.49
C GLU A 36 -45.98 -9.70 19.23
N ASP A 37 -46.06 -9.27 20.49
CA ASP A 37 -44.96 -9.29 21.46
C ASP A 37 -44.79 -10.73 21.98
N ASP A 38 -43.62 -11.35 21.75
CA ASP A 38 -42.79 -11.98 22.81
C ASP A 38 -41.60 -12.84 22.33
N GLU A 39 -41.41 -13.12 21.03
CA GLU A 39 -40.33 -14.06 20.60
C GLU A 39 -39.05 -13.44 20.01
N ASN A 40 -39.00 -12.13 19.73
CA ASN A 40 -37.86 -11.52 19.02
C ASN A 40 -36.81 -10.84 19.94
N ASP A 41 -37.13 -10.59 21.22
CA ASP A 41 -36.30 -9.79 22.12
C ASP A 41 -35.00 -10.49 22.56
N GLY A 42 -34.94 -11.82 22.44
CA GLY A 42 -33.77 -12.64 22.79
C GLY A 42 -32.68 -12.73 21.72
N LEU A 43 -32.98 -12.39 20.46
CA LEU A 43 -32.06 -12.56 19.32
C LEU A 43 -31.25 -11.29 19.03
N ALA A 44 -31.86 -10.11 19.13
CA ALA A 44 -31.19 -8.82 18.96
C ALA A 44 -29.91 -8.65 19.82
N PRO A 45 -29.89 -8.93 21.14
CA PRO A 45 -28.68 -8.84 21.95
C PRO A 45 -27.64 -9.91 21.59
N LYS A 46 -28.06 -11.08 21.11
CA LYS A 46 -27.15 -12.15 20.65
C LYS A 46 -26.48 -11.76 19.32
N ILE A 47 -27.24 -11.15 18.40
CA ILE A 47 -26.72 -10.63 17.13
C ILE A 47 -25.74 -9.49 17.36
N LEU A 48 -26.04 -8.55 18.26
CA LEU A 48 -25.12 -7.47 18.62
C LEU A 48 -23.82 -7.98 19.25
N LYS A 49 -23.91 -8.99 20.12
CA LYS A 49 -22.72 -9.68 20.67
C LYS A 49 -21.92 -10.38 19.58
N ALA A 50 -22.57 -11.08 18.65
CA ALA A 50 -21.91 -11.75 17.53
C ALA A 50 -21.24 -10.75 16.58
N GLN A 51 -21.88 -9.62 16.28
CA GLN A 51 -21.30 -8.54 15.47
C GLN A 51 -20.05 -7.95 16.12
N ARG A 52 -20.09 -7.68 17.44
CA ARG A 52 -18.92 -7.20 18.19
C ARG A 52 -17.76 -8.20 18.14
N GLN A 53 -18.04 -9.50 18.30
CA GLN A 53 -17.01 -10.53 18.19
C GLN A 53 -16.38 -10.60 16.79
N VAL A 54 -17.19 -10.45 15.74
CA VAL A 54 -16.69 -10.37 14.36
C VAL A 54 -15.84 -9.13 14.13
N GLU A 55 -16.27 -7.97 14.65
CA GLU A 55 -15.52 -6.73 14.58
C GLU A 55 -14.16 -6.87 15.29
N GLU A 56 -14.14 -7.42 16.50
CA GLU A 56 -12.92 -7.71 17.24
C GLU A 56 -11.99 -8.69 16.50
N ALA A 57 -12.54 -9.77 15.93
CA ALA A 57 -11.78 -10.73 15.15
C ALA A 57 -11.15 -10.08 13.91
N LYS A 58 -11.88 -9.19 13.23
CA LYS A 58 -11.35 -8.39 12.11
C LYS A 58 -10.23 -7.45 12.56
N GLN A 59 -10.36 -6.81 13.72
CA GLN A 59 -9.30 -5.95 14.26
C GLN A 59 -8.05 -6.76 14.63
N ARG A 60 -8.22 -7.93 15.26
CA ARG A 60 -7.12 -8.86 15.55
C ARG A 60 -6.40 -9.32 14.28
N TYR A 61 -7.15 -9.65 13.22
CA TYR A 61 -6.58 -10.01 11.92
C TYR A 61 -5.77 -8.86 11.31
N LYS A 62 -6.32 -7.64 11.30
CA LYS A 62 -5.60 -6.44 10.82
C LYS A 62 -4.32 -6.20 11.62
N ALA A 63 -4.36 -6.37 12.95
CA ALA A 63 -3.19 -6.21 13.81
C ALA A 63 -2.09 -7.23 13.50
N LEU A 64 -2.44 -8.50 13.25
CA LEU A 64 -1.48 -9.54 12.86
C LEU A 64 -0.86 -9.24 11.48
N LEU A 65 -1.67 -8.79 10.52
CA LEU A 65 -1.20 -8.42 9.19
C LEU A 65 -0.27 -7.20 9.23
N ALA A 66 -0.57 -6.21 10.07
CA ALA A 66 0.29 -5.07 10.33
C ALA A 66 1.63 -5.49 10.97
N ARG A 67 1.63 -6.43 11.93
CA ARG A 67 2.86 -6.97 12.53
C ARG A 67 3.72 -7.71 11.50
N GLN A 68 3.13 -8.52 10.63
CA GLN A 68 3.85 -9.20 9.56
C GLN A 68 4.45 -8.19 8.56
N ALA A 69 3.69 -7.17 8.19
CA ALA A 69 4.17 -6.11 7.30
C ALA A 69 5.31 -5.30 7.96
N ALA A 70 5.21 -4.98 9.25
CA ALA A 70 6.25 -4.31 10.02
C ALA A 70 7.53 -5.16 10.10
N ALA A 71 7.41 -6.47 10.35
CA ALA A 71 8.55 -7.38 10.35
C ALA A 71 9.24 -7.43 8.97
N LYS A 72 8.46 -7.56 7.88
CA LYS A 72 8.98 -7.52 6.50
C LYS A 72 9.70 -6.21 6.21
N LYS A 73 9.14 -5.06 6.62
CA LYS A 73 9.78 -3.75 6.49
C LYS A 73 11.09 -3.68 7.28
N LYS A 74 11.10 -4.13 8.54
CA LYS A 74 12.32 -4.18 9.36
C LYS A 74 13.44 -4.98 8.69
N TYR A 75 13.12 -6.15 8.13
CA TYR A 75 14.11 -6.94 7.41
C TYR A 75 14.53 -6.31 6.08
N ALA A 76 13.64 -5.60 5.39
CA ALA A 76 13.98 -4.89 4.16
C ALA A 76 14.93 -3.71 4.44
N GLU A 77 14.64 -2.92 5.48
CA GLU A 77 15.48 -1.82 5.95
C GLU A 77 16.86 -2.33 6.39
N ALA A 78 16.90 -3.42 7.17
CA ALA A 78 18.15 -4.05 7.58
C ALA A 78 18.97 -4.54 6.38
N ARG A 79 18.33 -5.17 5.37
CA ARG A 79 19.02 -5.60 4.15
C ARG A 79 19.60 -4.42 3.38
N GLN A 80 18.84 -3.33 3.23
CA GLN A 80 19.32 -2.13 2.55
C GLN A 80 20.53 -1.52 3.27
N LYS A 81 20.48 -1.44 4.60
CA LYS A 81 21.60 -0.95 5.41
C LYS A 81 22.84 -1.83 5.24
N ILE A 82 22.69 -3.14 5.45
CA ILE A 82 23.81 -4.09 5.36
C ILE A 82 24.43 -4.09 3.96
N LEU A 83 23.60 -4.08 2.90
CA LEU A 83 24.10 -4.02 1.53
C LEU A 83 24.81 -2.71 1.22
N GLY A 84 24.31 -1.58 1.74
CA GLY A 84 24.98 -0.29 1.65
C GLY A 84 26.34 -0.31 2.33
N ASP A 85 26.40 -0.78 3.57
CA ASP A 85 27.65 -0.88 4.36
C ASP A 85 28.68 -1.80 3.66
N LEU A 86 28.23 -2.93 3.10
CA LEU A 86 29.09 -3.84 2.35
C LEU A 86 29.60 -3.22 1.03
N LEU A 87 28.76 -2.46 0.33
CA LEU A 87 29.15 -1.80 -0.91
C LEU A 87 30.20 -0.72 -0.66
N ILE A 88 30.07 0.06 0.41
CA ILE A 88 31.05 1.08 0.81
C ILE A 88 32.39 0.42 1.17
N LYS A 89 32.37 -0.66 1.97
CA LYS A 89 33.58 -1.42 2.31
C LYS A 89 34.25 -2.08 1.10
N ALA A 90 33.47 -2.43 0.07
CA ALA A 90 34.00 -2.98 -1.17
C ALA A 90 34.66 -1.88 -2.02
N ALA A 91 34.04 -0.69 -2.05
CA ALA A 91 34.57 0.52 -2.69
C ALA A 91 35.91 0.99 -2.10
N GLU A 92 36.08 0.89 -0.78
CA GLU A 92 37.37 1.13 -0.10
C GLU A 92 38.48 0.19 -0.58
N LYS A 93 38.16 -0.99 -1.12
CA LYS A 93 39.13 -2.03 -1.49
C LYS A 93 39.34 -2.17 -3.00
N ASP A 94 38.32 -1.86 -3.80
CA ASP A 94 38.35 -2.04 -5.25
C ASP A 94 37.56 -0.93 -5.96
N GLU A 95 38.27 -0.21 -6.83
CA GLU A 95 37.78 0.95 -7.58
C GLU A 95 36.57 0.61 -8.49
N ARG A 96 36.37 -0.66 -8.86
CA ARG A 96 35.20 -1.08 -9.64
C ARG A 96 33.90 -0.77 -8.94
N TYR A 97 33.85 -0.89 -7.61
CA TYR A 97 32.66 -0.57 -6.83
C TYR A 97 32.43 0.94 -6.72
N ASN A 98 33.47 1.78 -6.82
CA ASN A 98 33.33 3.24 -6.86
C ASN A 98 32.55 3.70 -8.09
N ARG A 99 32.82 3.09 -9.24
CA ARG A 99 32.08 3.37 -10.48
C ARG A 99 30.61 3.01 -10.35
N VAL A 100 30.31 1.88 -9.70
CA VAL A 100 28.92 1.45 -9.43
C VAL A 100 28.22 2.44 -8.50
N ILE A 101 28.87 2.86 -7.40
CA ILE A 101 28.31 3.86 -6.47
C ILE A 101 28.01 5.17 -7.19
N LYS A 102 28.94 5.65 -8.03
CA LYS A 102 28.76 6.88 -8.81
C LYS A 102 27.53 6.82 -9.72
N VAL A 103 27.39 5.74 -10.50
CA VAL A 103 26.22 5.53 -11.37
C VAL A 103 24.92 5.46 -10.57
N LEU A 104 24.93 4.82 -9.39
CA LEU A 104 23.75 4.73 -8.53
C LEU A 104 23.31 6.10 -7.99
N ILE A 105 24.25 6.97 -7.63
CA ILE A 105 23.98 8.35 -7.20
C ILE A 105 23.41 9.16 -8.37
N ASP A 106 24.06 9.10 -9.53
CA ASP A 106 23.68 9.88 -10.72
C ASP A 106 22.31 9.46 -11.30
N SER A 107 21.94 8.18 -11.15
CA SER A 107 20.68 7.64 -11.66
C SER A 107 19.43 8.05 -10.87
N ARG A 108 19.58 8.70 -9.70
CA ARG A 108 18.43 9.08 -8.86
C ARG A 108 17.84 10.45 -9.26
N PRO A 109 16.57 10.52 -9.69
CA PRO A 109 15.88 11.79 -9.86
C PRO A 109 15.70 12.46 -8.48
N GLN A 110 16.46 13.53 -8.28
CA GLN A 110 16.79 14.18 -7.03
C GLN A 110 15.73 15.22 -6.62
N ILE A 111 15.06 15.06 -5.48
CA ILE A 111 14.47 16.22 -4.75
C ILE A 111 14.66 16.11 -3.22
N LYS A 112 14.64 14.91 -2.60
CA LYS A 112 14.63 14.80 -1.12
C LYS A 112 15.83 14.09 -0.48
N THR A 113 16.63 13.36 -1.24
CA THR A 113 17.75 12.55 -0.73
C THR A 113 19.14 13.17 -0.97
N SER A 114 19.24 14.34 -1.61
CA SER A 114 20.52 14.98 -1.92
C SER A 114 21.36 15.29 -0.69
N LYS A 115 20.73 15.72 0.42
CA LYS A 115 21.44 16.23 1.60
C LYS A 115 22.44 15.25 2.22
N ALA A 116 22.19 13.95 2.15
CA ALA A 116 23.09 12.94 2.72
C ALA A 116 24.35 12.69 1.87
N PHE A 117 24.35 13.17 0.63
CA PHE A 117 25.44 13.01 -0.34
C PHE A 117 26.08 14.36 -0.70
N VAL A 118 25.66 15.46 -0.07
CA VAL A 118 26.34 16.75 -0.17
C VAL A 118 27.67 16.62 0.57
N ASP A 119 28.76 16.98 -0.11
CA ASP A 119 30.15 16.94 0.40
C ASP A 119 30.67 15.54 0.80
N TRP A 120 30.00 14.46 0.37
CA TRP A 120 30.50 13.11 0.56
C TRP A 120 31.31 12.64 -0.64
N GLU A 121 32.61 12.40 -0.43
CA GLU A 121 33.47 11.78 -1.41
C GLU A 121 33.36 10.25 -1.34
N ILE A 122 33.25 9.62 -2.51
CA ILE A 122 33.28 8.15 -2.60
C ILE A 122 34.65 7.69 -2.08
N PRO A 123 34.73 6.70 -1.18
CA PRO A 123 36.02 6.22 -0.68
C PRO A 123 36.82 5.59 -1.83
N HIS A 124 38.09 5.97 -1.95
CA HIS A 124 39.01 5.42 -2.95
C HIS A 124 39.98 4.46 -2.27
N PRO A 125 40.35 3.34 -2.90
CA PRO A 125 41.41 2.49 -2.37
C PRO A 125 42.71 3.29 -2.32
N GLU A 126 43.40 3.28 -1.17
CA GLU A 126 44.73 3.84 -1.07
C GLU A 126 45.64 3.10 -2.05
N GLN A 127 46.24 3.84 -2.98
CA GLN A 127 47.21 3.31 -3.93
C GLN A 127 48.44 2.85 -3.14
N GLN A 128 48.47 1.56 -2.78
CA GLN A 128 49.68 0.85 -2.35
C GLN A 128 50.39 0.25 -3.55
#